data_AF-A0A6M7TU69-F1
#
_entry.id   AF-A0A6M7TU69-F1
#
_cell.length_a   1.000
_cell.length_b   1.000
_cell.length_c   1.000
_cell.angle_alpha   90.00
_cell.angle_beta   90.00
_cell.angle_gamma   90.00
#
_symmetry.space_group_name_H-M   'P 1'
#
loop_
_entity.id
_entity.type
_entity.pdbx_description
1 polymer ?
#
loop_
_entity_poly.entity_id
_entity_poly.type
_entity_poly.pdbx_seq_one_letter_code
_entity_poly.pdbx_strand_id
1 'polypeptide(L)' 'MKVTRVGPDEIFHRYLTPKWAFLPTSGAGAAMDGGRFNLPGIEALYVSRSGQSCRRR' A
#
# COMPACT_ATOMS: atom_id res chain seq x y z
N MET A 1 -0.73 -12.59 9.03
CA MET A 1 0.25 -12.76 7.94
C MET A 1 1.17 -11.53 7.94
N LYS A 2 2.41 -11.64 8.44
CA LYS A 2 3.41 -10.56 8.35
C LYS A 2 4.30 -10.83 7.14
N VAL A 3 4.00 -10.20 6.01
CA VAL A 3 4.95 -10.13 4.89
C VAL A 3 5.87 -8.97 5.20
N THR A 4 7.11 -9.26 5.59
CA THR A 4 8.07 -8.25 6.08
C THR A 4 9.09 -7.85 5.02
N ARG A 5 9.18 -8.61 3.92
CA ARG A 5 10.10 -8.35 2.81
C ARG A 5 9.44 -8.76 1.50
N VAL A 6 9.46 -7.84 0.56
CA VAL A 6 9.20 -8.11 -0.85
C VAL A 6 10.55 -7.97 -1.55
N GLY A 7 10.89 -8.87 -2.48
CA GLY A 7 12.24 -9.01 -3.04
C GLY A 7 12.79 -7.69 -3.65
N PRO A 8 14.13 -7.52 -3.71
CA PRO A 8 14.76 -6.25 -4.05
C PRO A 8 14.47 -5.73 -5.46
N ASP A 9 14.16 -6.64 -6.41
CA ASP A 9 14.12 -6.31 -7.84
C ASP A 9 12.72 -6.29 -8.45
N GLU A 10 11.67 -6.47 -7.63
CA GLU A 10 10.31 -6.56 -8.13
C GLU A 10 9.61 -5.19 -8.08
N ILE A 11 9.11 -4.73 -9.23
CA ILE A 11 8.42 -3.45 -9.36
C ILE A 11 6.97 -3.62 -8.91
N PHE A 12 6.56 -2.75 -7.99
CA PHE A 12 5.19 -2.69 -7.51
C PHE A 12 4.55 -1.35 -7.83
N HIS A 13 3.26 -1.41 -8.10
CA HIS A 13 2.41 -0.25 -8.35
C HIS A 13 1.50 -0.01 -7.15
N ARG A 14 1.36 1.26 -6.76
CA ARG A 14 0.37 1.74 -5.80
C ARG A 14 -0.35 2.95 -6.38
N TYR A 15 -1.65 3.02 -6.16
CA TYR A 15 -2.45 4.21 -6.45
C TYR A 15 -2.70 4.95 -5.16
N LEU A 16 -2.47 6.26 -5.18
CA LEU A 16 -2.60 7.12 -4.01
C LEU A 16 -3.67 8.17 -4.24
N THR A 17 -4.47 8.40 -3.21
CA THR A 17 -5.24 9.63 -3.09
C THR A 17 -4.27 10.81 -3.06
N PRO A 18 -4.54 11.94 -3.76
CA PRO A 18 -3.60 13.06 -3.85
C PRO A 18 -3.07 13.56 -2.50
N LYS A 19 -3.90 13.52 -1.45
CA LYS A 19 -3.53 13.86 -0.07
C LYS A 19 -2.29 13.08 0.44
N TRP A 20 -2.02 11.89 -0.05
CA TRP A 20 -0.92 11.02 0.40
C TRP A 20 0.22 10.88 -0.60
N ALA A 21 0.15 11.58 -1.75
CA ALA A 21 1.13 11.46 -2.82
C ALA A 21 2.53 11.97 -2.42
N PHE A 22 2.61 12.91 -1.47
CA PHE A 22 3.88 13.50 -1.01
C PHE A 22 4.73 12.57 -0.12
N LEU A 23 4.15 11.47 0.39
CA LEU A 23 4.85 10.42 1.15
C LEU A 23 4.58 9.03 0.54
N PRO A 24 5.19 8.72 -0.61
CA PRO A 24 4.87 7.58 -1.45
C PRO A 24 5.31 6.21 -0.87
N THR A 25 5.81 6.15 0.35
CA THR A 25 6.17 4.91 1.05
C THR A 25 5.55 4.79 2.44
N SER A 26 4.84 5.82 2.91
CA SER A 26 4.09 5.75 4.17
C SER A 26 2.82 4.91 4.02
N GLY A 27 2.45 4.22 5.11
CA GLY A 27 1.17 3.53 5.28
C GLY A 27 0.15 4.29 6.15
N ALA A 28 0.37 5.58 6.43
CA ALA A 28 -0.44 6.36 7.37
C ALA A 28 -1.93 6.43 6.98
N GLY A 29 -2.23 6.52 5.68
CA GLY A 29 -3.61 6.49 5.19
C GLY A 29 -4.30 5.16 5.51
N ALA A 30 -3.60 4.03 5.34
CA ALA A 30 -4.13 2.72 5.70
C ALA A 30 -4.25 2.54 7.22
N ALA A 31 -3.36 3.13 8.01
CA ALA A 31 -3.45 3.10 9.47
C ALA A 31 -4.63 3.92 10.01
N MET A 32 -5.06 4.98 9.32
CA MET A 32 -6.16 5.83 9.78
C MET A 32 -7.48 5.04 9.90
N ASP A 33 -7.84 4.30 8.85
CA ASP A 33 -9.13 3.60 8.76
C ASP A 33 -9.01 2.08 8.91
N GLY A 34 -7.80 1.53 8.80
CA GLY A 34 -7.60 0.11 8.58
C GLY A 34 -7.94 -0.32 7.14
N GLY A 35 -7.93 -1.61 6.90
CA GLY A 35 -8.26 -2.18 5.60
C GLY A 35 -8.42 -3.69 5.68
N ARG A 36 -8.56 -4.33 4.51
CA ARG A 36 -8.79 -5.78 4.43
C ARG A 36 -7.73 -6.61 5.18
N PHE A 37 -6.49 -6.10 5.24
CA PHE A 37 -5.36 -6.83 5.81
C PHE A 37 -4.61 -6.05 6.91
N ASN A 38 -5.13 -4.91 7.37
CA ASN A 38 -4.55 -4.15 8.47
C ASN A 38 -5.64 -3.57 9.37
N LEU A 39 -5.40 -3.57 10.68
CA LEU A 39 -6.27 -2.89 11.63
C LEU A 39 -5.99 -1.38 11.64
N PRO A 40 -6.96 -0.55 12.08
CA PRO A 40 -6.69 0.84 12.41
C PRO A 40 -5.51 0.96 13.39
N GLY A 41 -4.68 1.98 13.20
CA GLY A 41 -3.42 2.20 13.90
C GLY A 41 -2.22 1.43 13.34
N ILE A 42 -2.42 0.48 12.42
CA ILE A 42 -1.35 -0.32 11.82
C ILE A 42 -1.09 0.12 10.38
N GLU A 43 0.11 0.63 10.13
CA GLU A 43 0.54 0.98 8.77
C GLU A 43 0.63 -0.25 7.87
N ALA A 44 0.15 -0.09 6.64
CA ALA A 44 0.27 -1.09 5.59
C ALA A 44 0.41 -0.45 4.22
N LEU A 45 1.15 -1.12 3.33
CA LEU A 45 1.27 -0.74 1.93
C LEU A 45 0.49 -1.73 1.07
N TYR A 46 -0.55 -1.23 0.40
CA TYR A 46 -1.29 -1.98 -0.61
C TYR A 46 -0.66 -1.78 -1.97
N VAL A 47 -0.07 -2.84 -2.49
CA VAL A 47 0.67 -2.83 -3.76
C VAL A 47 0.17 -3.90 -4.71
N SER A 48 0.46 -3.70 -6.00
CA SER A 48 0.11 -4.64 -7.05
C SER A 48 1.28 -4.87 -8.01
N ARG A 49 1.41 -6.09 -8.54
CA ARG A 49 2.46 -6.45 -9.51
C ARG A 49 2.29 -5.82 -10.89
N SER A 50 1.09 -5.33 -11.21
CA SER A 50 0.83 -4.62 -12.46
C SER A 50 0.06 -3.34 -12.22
N GLY A 51 0.30 -2.33 -13.06
CA GLY A 51 -0.47 -1.10 -13.02
C GLY A 51 -1.96 -1.33 -13.29
N GLN A 52 -2.30 -2.31 -14.16
CA GLN A 52 -3.69 -2.63 -14.48
C GLN A 52 -4.44 -3.17 -13.26
N SER A 53 -3.87 -4.13 -12.53
CA SER A 53 -4.50 -4.65 -11.31
C SER A 53 -4.57 -3.62 -10.19
N CYS A 54 -3.62 -2.67 -10.15
CA CYS A 54 -3.65 -1.59 -9.17
C CYS A 54 -4.79 -0.58 -9.38
N ARG A 55 -5.21 -0.36 -10.64
CA ARG A 55 -6.32 0.56 -11.01
C ARG A 55 -7.72 -0.03 -10.79
N ARG A 56 -7.83 -1.35 -10.61
CA ARG A 56 -9.10 -2.08 -10.53
C ARG A 56 -9.71 -2.08 -9.12
N ARG A 57 -9.10 -1.39 -8.16
CA ARG A 57 -9.56 -1.31 -6.77
C ARG A 57 -10.30 -0.02 -6.50
#